data_AF-A0A2T0TGT7-F1
#
_entry.id   AF-A0A2T0TGT7-F1
#
_cell.length_a   1.000
_cell.length_b   1.000
_cell.length_c   1.000
_cell.angle_alpha   90.00
_cell.angle_beta   90.00
_cell.angle_gamma   90.00
#
_symmetry.space_group_name_H-M   'P 1'
#
loop_
_entity.id
_entity.type
_entity.pdbx_description
1 polymer ?
#
loop_
_entity_poly.entity_id
_entity_poly.type
_entity_poly.pdbx_seq_one_letter_code
_entity_poly.pdbx_strand_id
1 'polypeptide(L)'
;MWQAHPSKPVALVAQRVHVPWTEVDVLTGDAYRGTWIIGRMRISAKVDYAVRAMAELAAVPPGELARAEDVAGAQDIPVAFLLTILNDLKAAHLVRGHRGRGGGYSLARPAAEITVADVARAIDGPLARVRDGGLKDLGYTGPATALLDVWMAVRTSLRSVLENVTLADLVAERLPPAITAMAAEYRTDEQRRGR
;
A
#
# COMPACT_ATOMS: atom_id res chain seq x y z
N MET A 1 55.20 45.36 39.46
CA MET A 1 55.75 44.27 38.63
C MET A 1 54.70 43.17 38.62
N TRP A 2 53.66 43.32 37.78
CA TRP A 2 53.53 42.65 36.45
C TRP A 2 53.51 41.13 36.59
N GLN A 3 52.58 40.34 36.07
CA GLN A 3 51.24 40.47 35.46
C GLN A 3 50.83 38.99 35.31
N ALA A 4 49.61 38.59 35.64
CA ALA A 4 49.08 37.29 35.19
C ALA A 4 47.56 37.39 35.02
N HIS A 5 47.22 37.39 33.75
CA HIS A 5 45.94 37.54 33.07
C HIS A 5 44.67 36.99 33.74
N PRO A 6 43.54 37.71 33.62
CA PRO A 6 42.22 37.14 33.86
C PRO A 6 41.90 36.13 32.74
N SER A 7 41.62 34.90 33.12
CA SER A 7 41.04 33.87 32.26
C SER A 7 39.67 34.36 31.77
N LYS A 8 39.63 34.82 30.52
CA LYS A 8 38.38 35.09 29.81
C LYS A 8 37.55 33.81 29.79
N PRO A 9 36.29 33.81 30.26
CA PRO A 9 35.39 32.74 29.87
C PRO A 9 35.18 32.83 28.36
N VAL A 10 35.53 31.75 27.68
CA VAL A 10 35.27 31.56 26.25
C VAL A 10 33.78 31.78 26.04
N ALA A 11 33.44 32.84 25.32
CA ALA A 11 32.11 33.04 24.79
C ALA A 11 31.80 31.86 23.87
N LEU A 12 30.99 30.91 24.36
CA LEU A 12 30.28 30.01 23.47
C LEU A 12 29.33 30.87 22.66
N VAL A 13 29.79 31.24 21.47
CA VAL A 13 28.91 31.66 20.38
C VAL A 13 28.13 30.40 19.99
N ALA A 14 27.02 30.18 20.68
CA ALA A 14 25.96 29.31 20.18
C ALA A 14 25.32 30.05 19.00
N GLN A 15 25.93 29.91 17.83
CA GLN A 15 25.26 30.25 16.58
C GLN A 15 23.95 29.47 16.56
N ARG A 16 22.85 30.23 16.54
CA ARG A 16 21.50 29.79 16.23
C ARG A 16 21.55 28.93 14.98
N VAL A 17 21.51 27.61 15.13
CA VAL A 17 20.90 26.78 14.10
C VAL A 17 19.40 27.00 14.27
N HIS A 18 18.87 27.86 13.43
CA HIS A 18 17.44 27.98 13.20
C HIS A 18 17.00 26.66 12.56
N VAL A 19 16.43 25.78 13.37
CA VAL A 19 15.66 24.61 12.93
C VAL A 19 14.20 25.07 12.80
N PRO A 20 13.67 25.30 11.59
CA PRO A 20 12.33 25.81 11.43
C PRO A 20 11.34 24.65 11.40
N TRP A 21 11.22 23.90 12.50
CA TRP A 21 10.09 22.98 12.69
C TRP A 21 9.70 22.92 14.18
N THR A 22 9.51 24.09 14.78
CA THR A 22 8.72 24.24 16.01
C THR A 22 7.76 25.40 15.82
N GLU A 23 6.82 25.18 14.93
CA GLU A 23 5.52 25.84 14.94
C GLU A 23 4.52 24.74 14.59
N VAL A 24 4.30 23.86 15.57
CA VAL A 24 3.03 23.12 15.61
C VAL A 24 2.04 24.19 16.06
N ASP A 25 1.28 24.72 15.12
CA ASP A 25 0.15 25.60 15.42
C ASP A 25 -0.79 24.86 16.37
N VAL A 26 -0.67 25.16 17.66
CA VAL A 26 -1.59 24.73 18.71
C VAL A 26 -2.84 25.61 18.61
N LEU A 27 -3.54 25.60 17.46
CA LEU A 27 -4.82 26.28 17.27
C LEU A 27 -5.79 25.57 16.30
N THR A 28 -5.63 24.29 16.05
CA THR A 28 -6.76 23.47 15.57
C THR A 28 -6.63 22.08 16.15
N GLY A 29 -7.45 21.82 17.17
CA GLY A 29 -7.51 20.51 17.81
C GLY A 29 -8.02 19.48 16.81
N ASP A 30 -7.11 18.65 16.31
CA ASP A 30 -7.49 17.45 15.55
C ASP A 30 -6.45 16.33 15.68
N ALA A 31 -5.98 16.13 16.91
CA ALA A 31 -5.19 14.97 17.29
C ALA A 31 -6.10 13.88 17.86
N TYR A 32 -6.43 12.90 17.01
CA TYR A 32 -6.94 11.57 17.37
C TYR A 32 -8.26 11.49 18.16
N ARG A 33 -9.40 11.41 17.44
CA ARG A 33 -10.43 10.34 17.51
C ARG A 33 -11.81 10.88 17.14
N GLY A 34 -12.50 10.13 16.28
CA GLY A 34 -13.95 9.97 16.40
C GLY A 34 -14.76 10.42 15.19
N THR A 35 -14.91 9.51 14.24
CA THR A 35 -16.21 9.20 13.63
C THR A 35 -16.96 10.34 12.96
N TRP A 36 -16.83 10.44 11.63
CA TRP A 36 -17.93 10.52 10.66
C TRP A 36 -17.38 9.90 9.36
N ILE A 37 -17.96 8.86 8.77
CA ILE A 37 -18.85 8.93 7.59
C ILE A 37 -19.12 7.46 7.20
N ILE A 38 -20.37 7.14 6.84
CA ILE A 38 -20.77 5.84 6.31
C ILE A 38 -20.00 5.59 4.98
N GLY A 39 -19.08 4.62 4.97
CA GLY A 39 -18.44 4.06 3.76
C GLY A 39 -17.01 4.53 3.47
N ARG A 40 -15.99 3.67 3.75
CA ARG A 40 -14.80 3.47 2.90
C ARG A 40 -14.17 2.11 3.16
N MET A 41 -14.06 1.30 2.12
CA MET A 41 -13.07 0.21 2.07
C MET A 41 -11.67 0.83 2.21
N ARG A 42 -10.81 0.26 3.06
CA ARG A 42 -9.43 0.71 3.26
C ARG A 42 -8.47 -0.32 2.66
N ILE A 43 -7.76 0.07 1.61
CA ILE A 43 -6.59 -0.64 1.09
C ILE A 43 -5.36 0.08 1.62
N SER A 44 -4.36 -0.67 2.10
CA SER A 44 -3.12 -0.03 2.57
C SER A 44 -2.36 0.59 1.39
N ALA A 45 -1.68 1.72 1.63
CA ALA A 45 -0.84 2.35 0.61
C ALA A 45 0.23 1.38 0.08
N LYS A 46 0.72 0.47 0.95
CA LYS A 46 1.71 -0.55 0.58
C LYS A 46 1.15 -1.55 -0.44
N VAL A 47 -0.10 -1.99 -0.29
CA VAL A 47 -0.76 -2.86 -1.27
C VAL A 47 -0.99 -2.14 -2.59
N ASP A 48 -1.49 -0.90 -2.54
CA ASP A 48 -1.69 -0.08 -3.75
C ASP A 48 -0.39 0.09 -4.55
N TYR A 49 0.70 0.48 -3.88
CA TYR A 49 2.01 0.61 -4.51
C TYR A 49 2.57 -0.72 -5.03
N ALA A 50 2.35 -1.82 -4.31
CA ALA A 50 2.75 -3.14 -4.78
C ALA A 50 2.02 -3.54 -6.06
N VAL A 51 0.72 -3.30 -6.15
CA VAL A 51 -0.07 -3.61 -7.37
C VAL A 51 0.40 -2.75 -8.54
N ARG A 52 0.62 -1.45 -8.33
CA ARG A 52 1.16 -0.53 -9.35
C ARG A 52 2.54 -0.96 -9.84
N ALA A 53 3.45 -1.27 -8.92
CA ALA A 53 4.78 -1.75 -9.28
C ALA A 53 4.72 -3.09 -10.05
N MET A 54 3.85 -4.00 -9.64
CA MET A 54 3.66 -5.28 -10.34
C MET A 54 3.04 -5.11 -11.73
N ALA A 55 2.13 -4.14 -11.91
CA ALA A 55 1.58 -3.78 -13.22
C ALA A 55 2.67 -3.18 -14.14
N GLU A 56 3.54 -2.32 -13.61
CA GLU A 56 4.70 -1.80 -14.34
C GLU A 56 5.62 -2.93 -14.80
N LEU A 57 5.96 -3.87 -13.91
CA LEU A 57 6.75 -5.06 -14.25
C LEU A 57 6.05 -5.97 -15.27
N ALA A 58 4.72 -6.02 -15.26
CA ALA A 58 3.94 -6.79 -16.22
C ALA A 58 3.90 -6.16 -17.62
N ALA A 59 4.12 -4.85 -17.73
CA ALA A 59 4.20 -4.13 -19.00
C ALA A 59 5.57 -4.24 -19.67
N VAL A 60 6.60 -4.68 -18.95
CA VAL A 60 7.97 -4.90 -19.47
C VAL A 60 7.97 -6.04 -20.50
N PRO A 61 8.64 -5.88 -21.66
CA PRO A 61 8.74 -6.94 -22.65
C PRO A 61 9.29 -8.27 -22.09
N PRO A 62 8.80 -9.43 -22.55
CA PRO A 62 9.30 -10.71 -22.10
C PRO A 62 10.82 -10.85 -22.27
N GLY A 63 11.52 -11.19 -21.18
CA GLY A 63 12.98 -11.36 -21.17
C GLY A 63 13.76 -10.11 -20.75
N GLU A 64 13.10 -8.96 -20.63
CA GLU A 64 13.72 -7.74 -20.10
C GLU A 64 13.53 -7.59 -18.58
N LEU A 65 14.34 -6.72 -18.00
CA LEU A 65 14.34 -6.41 -16.56
C LEU A 65 14.09 -4.91 -16.37
N ALA A 66 13.25 -4.54 -15.43
CA ALA A 66 13.08 -3.14 -15.04
C ALA A 66 13.90 -2.81 -13.79
N ARG A 67 14.53 -1.63 -13.76
CA ARG A 67 15.21 -1.16 -12.56
C ARG A 67 14.20 -0.65 -11.55
N ALA A 68 14.53 -0.75 -10.26
CA ALA A 68 13.64 -0.24 -9.21
C ALA A 68 13.42 1.27 -9.35
N GLU A 69 14.44 2.01 -9.76
CA GLU A 69 14.37 3.46 -9.98
C GLU A 69 13.40 3.82 -11.11
N ASP A 70 13.38 3.03 -12.19
CA ASP A 70 12.48 3.26 -13.32
C ASP A 70 11.02 2.99 -12.91
N VAL A 71 10.77 1.87 -12.21
CA VAL A 71 9.43 1.54 -11.69
C VAL A 71 8.94 2.57 -10.68
N ALA A 72 9.83 3.01 -9.79
CA ALA A 72 9.54 4.05 -8.80
C ALA A 72 9.15 5.37 -9.47
N GLY A 73 9.90 5.80 -10.49
CA GLY A 73 9.61 7.01 -11.25
C GLY A 73 8.29 6.91 -12.02
N ALA A 74 8.03 5.79 -12.69
CA ALA A 74 6.81 5.59 -13.48
C ALA A 74 5.53 5.62 -12.64
N GLN A 75 5.61 5.12 -11.40
CA GLN A 75 4.44 4.96 -10.52
C GLN A 75 4.36 5.96 -9.36
N ASP A 76 5.26 6.97 -9.34
CA ASP A 76 5.39 7.97 -8.27
C ASP A 76 5.52 7.35 -6.87
N ILE A 77 6.42 6.37 -6.74
CA ILE A 77 6.68 5.63 -5.50
C ILE A 77 8.07 6.02 -4.98
N PRO A 78 8.22 6.40 -3.70
CA PRO A 78 9.54 6.58 -3.11
C PRO A 78 10.40 5.32 -3.25
N VAL A 79 11.56 5.42 -3.91
CA VAL A 79 12.43 4.28 -4.26
C VAL A 79 12.74 3.38 -3.06
N ALA A 80 13.09 3.96 -1.91
CA ALA A 80 13.39 3.19 -0.70
C ALA A 80 12.19 2.36 -0.21
N PHE A 81 10.97 2.88 -0.38
CA PHE A 81 9.76 2.17 -0.02
C PHE A 81 9.43 1.09 -1.05
N LEU A 82 9.61 1.36 -2.35
CA LEU A 82 9.48 0.35 -3.39
C LEU A 82 10.44 -0.82 -3.18
N LEU A 83 11.70 -0.58 -2.80
CA LEU A 83 12.66 -1.66 -2.50
C LEU A 83 12.19 -2.56 -1.35
N THR A 84 11.52 -1.98 -0.34
CA THR A 84 10.89 -2.76 0.74
C THR A 84 9.78 -3.64 0.19
N ILE A 85 8.89 -3.08 -0.64
CA ILE A 85 7.80 -3.81 -1.28
C ILE A 85 8.34 -4.95 -2.17
N LEU A 86 9.35 -4.68 -2.99
CA LEU A 86 9.96 -5.68 -3.87
C LEU A 86 10.61 -6.83 -3.10
N ASN A 87 11.14 -6.58 -1.91
CA ASN A 87 11.64 -7.64 -1.03
C ASN A 87 10.51 -8.55 -0.54
N ASP A 88 9.37 -7.99 -0.13
CA ASP A 88 8.20 -8.79 0.28
C ASP A 88 7.64 -9.62 -0.89
N LEU A 89 7.52 -9.01 -2.08
CA LEU A 89 7.07 -9.70 -3.30
C LEU A 89 8.04 -10.80 -3.73
N LYS A 90 9.36 -10.60 -3.53
CA LYS A 90 10.37 -11.61 -3.81
C LYS A 90 10.26 -12.78 -2.83
N ALA A 91 10.05 -12.51 -1.55
CA ALA A 91 9.82 -13.54 -0.54
C ALA A 91 8.56 -14.36 -0.83
N ALA A 92 7.53 -13.73 -1.41
CA ALA A 92 6.32 -14.39 -1.87
C ALA A 92 6.44 -15.05 -3.26
N HIS A 93 7.64 -15.08 -3.86
CA HIS A 93 7.89 -15.63 -5.20
C HIS A 93 7.02 -15.02 -6.31
N LEU A 94 6.68 -13.73 -6.21
CA LEU A 94 5.95 -12.99 -7.24
C LEU A 94 6.89 -12.23 -8.20
N VAL A 95 8.10 -11.89 -7.73
CA VAL A 95 9.16 -11.27 -8.55
C VAL A 95 10.49 -12.01 -8.42
N ARG A 96 11.33 -11.88 -9.45
CA ARG A 96 12.75 -12.25 -9.42
C ARG A 96 13.61 -10.99 -9.43
N GLY A 97 14.65 -10.97 -8.61
CA GLY A 97 15.64 -9.90 -8.59
C GLY A 97 16.96 -10.38 -9.17
N HIS A 98 17.52 -9.62 -10.09
CA HIS A 98 18.76 -9.90 -10.80
C HIS A 98 19.82 -8.86 -10.41
N ARG A 99 21.01 -9.33 -10.02
CA ARG A 99 22.14 -8.46 -9.61
C ARG A 99 23.04 -8.13 -10.81
N GLY A 100 23.89 -7.13 -10.64
CA GLY A 100 24.94 -6.77 -11.59
C GLY A 100 24.61 -5.54 -12.43
N ARG A 101 25.53 -5.17 -13.34
CA ARG A 101 25.37 -4.04 -14.24
C ARG A 101 24.32 -4.40 -15.29
N GLY A 102 23.13 -3.79 -15.20
CA GLY A 102 21.95 -4.19 -15.98
C GLY A 102 20.98 -5.12 -15.24
N GLY A 103 21.20 -5.33 -13.92
CA GLY A 103 20.24 -6.01 -13.06
C GLY A 103 18.93 -5.21 -12.88
N GLY A 104 17.95 -5.86 -12.27
CA GLY A 104 16.60 -5.32 -12.10
C GLY A 104 15.64 -6.39 -11.61
N TYR A 105 14.36 -6.15 -11.82
CA TYR A 105 13.27 -7.01 -11.41
C TYR A 105 12.44 -7.46 -12.61
N SER A 106 11.91 -8.68 -12.51
CA SER A 106 10.97 -9.27 -13.46
C SER A 106 9.91 -10.07 -12.69
N LEU A 107 8.78 -10.35 -13.33
CA LEU A 107 7.78 -11.24 -12.76
C LEU A 107 8.33 -12.66 -12.60
N ALA A 108 7.91 -13.34 -11.53
CA ALA A 108 8.29 -14.73 -11.30
C ALA A 108 7.52 -15.73 -12.17
N ARG A 109 6.39 -15.33 -12.74
CA ARG A 109 5.53 -16.12 -13.61
C ARG A 109 4.71 -15.19 -14.52
N PRO A 110 4.04 -15.71 -15.57
CA PRO A 110 3.28 -14.87 -16.49
C PRO A 110 2.27 -13.95 -15.79
N ALA A 111 2.10 -12.72 -16.29
CA ALA A 111 1.19 -11.73 -15.71
C ALA A 111 -0.27 -12.22 -15.64
N ALA A 112 -0.68 -13.09 -16.55
CA ALA A 112 -2.00 -13.73 -16.59
C ALA A 112 -2.23 -14.74 -15.45
N GLU A 113 -1.18 -15.16 -14.73
CA GLU A 113 -1.28 -16.10 -13.60
C GLU A 113 -1.19 -15.39 -12.24
N ILE A 114 -0.90 -14.09 -12.21
CA ILE A 114 -0.74 -13.31 -10.98
C ILE A 114 -1.98 -12.44 -10.80
N THR A 115 -2.74 -12.72 -9.74
CA THR A 115 -3.94 -11.95 -9.41
C THR A 115 -3.61 -10.75 -8.51
N VAL A 116 -4.49 -9.74 -8.51
CA VAL A 116 -4.39 -8.63 -7.53
C VAL A 116 -4.48 -9.17 -6.09
N ALA A 117 -5.27 -10.22 -5.89
CA ALA A 117 -5.34 -10.94 -4.62
C ALA A 117 -4.00 -11.54 -4.19
N ASP A 118 -3.18 -12.07 -5.11
CA ASP A 118 -1.87 -12.62 -4.78
C ASP A 118 -0.93 -11.53 -4.27
N VAL A 119 -0.92 -10.38 -4.94
CA VAL A 119 -0.12 -9.21 -4.53
C VAL A 119 -0.57 -8.70 -3.17
N ALA A 120 -1.88 -8.50 -2.97
CA ALA A 120 -2.42 -8.05 -1.69
C ALA A 120 -2.08 -9.02 -0.55
N ARG A 121 -2.15 -10.34 -0.80
CA ARG A 121 -1.78 -11.35 0.20
C ARG A 121 -0.30 -11.38 0.54
N ALA A 122 0.56 -11.13 -0.44
CA ALA A 122 2.00 -11.05 -0.22
C ALA A 122 2.38 -9.89 0.72
N ILE A 123 1.60 -8.80 0.71
CA ILE A 123 1.91 -7.58 1.47
C ILE A 123 1.22 -7.54 2.83
N ASP A 124 -0.10 -7.76 2.88
CA ASP A 124 -0.91 -7.59 4.10
C ASP A 124 -1.41 -8.93 4.69
N GLY A 125 -1.12 -10.06 4.02
CA GLY A 125 -1.61 -11.38 4.42
C GLY A 125 -3.07 -11.62 4.02
N PRO A 126 -3.84 -12.43 4.75
CA PRO A 126 -5.19 -12.81 4.34
C PRO A 126 -6.10 -11.61 4.06
N LEU A 127 -6.79 -11.61 2.91
CA LEU A 127 -7.63 -10.50 2.40
C LEU A 127 -8.76 -10.02 3.33
N ALA A 128 -9.06 -10.74 4.40
CA ALA A 128 -9.93 -10.25 5.46
C ALA A 128 -9.49 -10.83 6.81
N ARG A 129 -9.17 -9.92 7.73
CA ARG A 129 -9.05 -10.17 9.16
C ARG A 129 -10.16 -9.41 9.87
N VAL A 130 -10.74 -10.03 10.89
CA VAL A 130 -11.71 -9.38 11.77
C VAL A 130 -11.13 -9.45 13.17
N ARG A 131 -10.99 -8.30 13.85
CA ARG A 131 -10.34 -8.20 15.18
C ARG A 131 -8.94 -8.83 15.20
N ASP A 132 -8.14 -8.55 14.17
CA ASP A 132 -6.77 -9.07 13.96
C ASP A 132 -6.64 -10.60 13.79
N GLY A 133 -7.74 -11.35 13.96
CA GLY A 133 -7.85 -12.79 13.77
C GLY A 133 -8.48 -13.21 12.43
N GLY A 134 -8.37 -14.50 12.11
CA GLY A 134 -9.06 -15.07 10.96
C GLY A 134 -10.55 -15.27 11.25
N LEU A 135 -11.39 -15.37 10.22
CA LEU A 135 -12.82 -15.67 10.42
C LEU A 135 -13.07 -16.97 11.17
N LYS A 136 -12.15 -17.94 11.09
CA LYS A 136 -12.25 -19.23 11.79
C LYS A 136 -12.13 -19.08 13.31
N ASP A 137 -11.54 -17.99 13.77
CA ASP A 137 -11.30 -17.72 15.19
C ASP A 137 -12.40 -16.85 15.81
N LEU A 138 -13.42 -16.50 15.01
CA LEU A 138 -14.56 -15.70 15.46
C LEU A 138 -15.68 -16.60 15.99
N GLY A 139 -16.07 -16.39 17.24
CA GLY A 139 -17.29 -16.91 17.82
C GLY A 139 -18.21 -15.77 18.25
N TYR A 140 -19.48 -15.84 17.86
CA TYR A 140 -20.52 -14.92 18.32
C TYR A 140 -21.64 -15.70 18.98
N THR A 141 -22.19 -15.15 20.06
CA THR A 141 -23.28 -15.77 20.85
C THR A 141 -24.52 -14.88 20.85
N GLY A 142 -25.66 -15.48 21.19
CA GLY A 142 -26.93 -14.78 21.29
C GLY A 142 -27.40 -14.20 19.95
N PRO A 143 -28.04 -13.02 19.92
CA PRO A 143 -28.57 -12.42 18.69
C PRO A 143 -27.52 -12.16 17.60
N ALA A 144 -26.22 -12.15 17.94
CA ALA A 144 -25.13 -11.87 17.01
C ALA A 144 -24.60 -13.12 16.28
N THR A 145 -25.14 -14.32 16.50
CA THR A 145 -24.60 -15.55 15.90
C THR A 145 -24.55 -15.51 14.36
N ALA A 146 -25.52 -14.86 13.71
CA ALA A 146 -25.52 -14.70 12.24
C ALA A 146 -24.42 -13.76 11.70
N LEU A 147 -23.72 -13.02 12.58
CA LEU A 147 -22.70 -12.07 12.16
C LEU A 147 -21.48 -12.75 11.53
N LEU A 148 -21.20 -14.02 11.89
CA LEU A 148 -20.14 -14.78 11.25
C LEU A 148 -20.41 -14.99 9.76
N ASP A 149 -21.64 -15.34 9.40
CA ASP A 149 -22.06 -15.55 8.00
C ASP A 149 -21.96 -14.27 7.18
N VAL A 150 -22.33 -13.13 7.78
CA VAL A 150 -22.16 -11.81 7.17
C VAL A 150 -20.68 -11.54 6.85
N TRP A 151 -19.78 -11.78 7.79
CA TRP A 151 -18.35 -11.59 7.53
C TRP A 151 -17.81 -12.55 6.46
N MET A 152 -18.30 -13.79 6.42
CA MET A 152 -17.93 -14.76 5.38
C MET A 152 -18.40 -14.29 4.00
N ALA A 153 -19.62 -13.76 3.89
CA ALA A 153 -20.15 -13.20 2.66
C ALA A 153 -19.33 -12.00 2.19
N VAL A 154 -18.99 -11.07 3.10
CA VAL A 154 -18.12 -9.91 2.79
C VAL A 154 -16.76 -10.35 2.27
N ARG A 155 -16.09 -11.30 2.95
CA ARG A 155 -14.79 -11.81 2.48
C ARG A 155 -14.92 -12.49 1.11
N THR A 156 -16.00 -13.23 0.89
CA THR A 156 -16.25 -13.92 -0.38
C THR A 156 -16.43 -12.93 -1.53
N SER A 157 -17.17 -11.83 -1.30
CA SER A 157 -17.32 -10.75 -2.28
C SER A 157 -15.99 -10.04 -2.57
N LEU A 158 -15.20 -9.74 -1.55
CA LEU A 158 -13.87 -9.16 -1.76
C LEU A 158 -12.96 -10.07 -2.60
N ARG A 159 -12.97 -11.37 -2.27
CA ARG A 159 -12.23 -12.39 -3.02
C ARG A 159 -12.71 -12.49 -4.46
N SER A 160 -14.01 -12.49 -4.72
CA SER A 160 -14.55 -12.59 -6.08
C SER A 160 -14.14 -11.42 -6.97
N VAL A 161 -13.77 -10.27 -6.38
CA VAL A 161 -13.19 -9.16 -7.13
C VAL A 161 -11.70 -9.39 -7.35
N LEU A 162 -10.92 -9.52 -6.27
CA LEU A 162 -9.45 -9.46 -6.36
C LEU A 162 -8.82 -10.75 -6.93
N GLU A 163 -9.46 -11.91 -6.75
CA GLU A 163 -8.98 -13.21 -7.28
C GLU A 163 -9.26 -13.37 -8.78
N ASN A 164 -10.16 -12.57 -9.35
CA ASN A 164 -10.55 -12.67 -10.76
C ASN A 164 -9.89 -11.61 -11.65
N VAL A 165 -9.08 -10.71 -11.08
CA VAL A 165 -8.35 -9.69 -11.84
C VAL A 165 -6.87 -10.03 -11.82
N THR A 166 -6.30 -10.27 -13.00
CA THR A 166 -4.87 -10.54 -13.19
C THR A 166 -4.09 -9.27 -13.50
N LEU A 167 -2.76 -9.31 -13.38
CA LEU A 167 -1.91 -8.20 -13.84
C LEU A 167 -2.02 -7.99 -15.35
N ALA A 168 -2.25 -9.05 -16.13
CA ALA A 168 -2.48 -8.93 -17.56
C ALA A 168 -3.77 -8.15 -17.87
N ASP A 169 -4.83 -8.34 -17.09
CA ASP A 169 -6.08 -7.59 -17.24
C ASP A 169 -5.89 -6.09 -16.95
N LEU A 170 -5.07 -5.77 -15.93
CA LEU A 170 -4.73 -4.39 -15.57
C LEU A 170 -3.95 -3.71 -16.70
N VAL A 171 -2.86 -4.32 -17.16
CA VAL A 171 -1.99 -3.75 -18.21
C VAL A 171 -2.73 -3.63 -19.55
N ALA A 172 -3.62 -4.58 -19.85
CA ALA A 172 -4.43 -4.52 -21.06
C ALA A 172 -5.64 -3.59 -20.95
N GLU A 173 -5.87 -2.97 -19.78
CA GLU A 173 -7.07 -2.18 -19.46
C GLU A 173 -8.38 -2.91 -19.80
N ARG A 174 -8.39 -4.24 -19.65
CA ARG A 174 -9.52 -5.11 -19.98
C ARG A 174 -9.89 -5.97 -18.79
N LEU A 175 -10.65 -5.38 -17.88
CA LEU A 175 -11.15 -6.07 -16.70
C LEU A 175 -12.27 -7.07 -17.05
N PRO A 176 -12.43 -8.14 -16.25
CA PRO A 176 -13.56 -9.06 -16.41
C PRO A 176 -14.90 -8.32 -16.38
N PRO A 177 -15.89 -8.72 -17.21
CA PRO A 177 -17.17 -8.01 -17.32
C PRO A 177 -17.89 -7.78 -15.99
N ALA A 178 -17.82 -8.74 -15.07
CA ALA A 178 -18.41 -8.64 -13.74
C ALA A 178 -17.84 -7.45 -12.95
N ILE A 179 -16.53 -7.21 -13.04
CA ILE A 179 -15.85 -6.12 -12.32
C ILE A 179 -16.22 -4.77 -12.94
N THR A 180 -16.23 -4.70 -14.27
CA THR A 180 -16.64 -3.49 -14.99
C THR A 180 -18.10 -3.12 -14.68
N ALA A 181 -18.99 -4.10 -14.60
CA ALA A 181 -20.39 -3.90 -14.23
C ALA A 181 -20.53 -3.38 -12.78
N MET A 182 -19.86 -4.02 -11.82
CA MET A 182 -19.85 -3.57 -10.41
C MET A 182 -19.32 -2.13 -10.28
N ALA A 183 -18.25 -1.79 -11.02
CA ALA A 183 -17.70 -0.44 -11.03
C ALA A 183 -18.66 0.60 -11.64
N ALA A 184 -19.40 0.23 -12.69
CA ALA A 184 -20.40 1.09 -13.31
C ALA A 184 -21.62 1.34 -12.39
N GLU A 185 -22.09 0.30 -11.71
CA GLU A 185 -23.15 0.39 -10.71
C GLU A 185 -22.75 1.33 -9.57
N TYR A 186 -21.56 1.13 -8.99
CA TYR A 186 -21.03 2.00 -7.94
C TYR A 186 -20.99 3.48 -8.36
N ARG A 187 -20.47 3.79 -9.56
CA ARG A 187 -20.45 5.17 -10.09
C ARG A 187 -21.85 5.75 -10.23
N THR A 188 -22.81 4.94 -10.65
CA THR A 188 -24.22 5.36 -10.80
C THR A 188 -24.84 5.70 -9.45
N ASP A 189 -24.58 4.89 -8.43
CA ASP A 189 -25.11 5.10 -7.08
C ASP A 189 -24.50 6.32 -6.39
N GLU A 190 -23.20 6.55 -6.54
CA GLU A 190 -22.55 7.75 -6.00
C GLU A 190 -23.08 9.03 -6.68
N GLN A 191 -23.36 9.00 -7.98
CA GLN A 191 -24.01 10.12 -8.69
C GLN A 191 -25.47 10.37 -8.27
N ARG A 192 -26.14 9.37 -7.70
CA ARG A 192 -27.48 9.53 -7.10
C ARG A 192 -27.39 10.10 -5.69
N ARG A 193 -26.39 9.69 -4.91
CA ARG A 193 -26.17 10.15 -3.53
C ARG A 193 -25.64 11.58 -3.44
N GLY A 194 -24.89 12.02 -4.44
CA GLY A 194 -24.37 13.39 -4.54
C GLY A 194 -25.36 14.40 -5.13
N ARG A 195 -26.62 14.03 -5.35
CA ARG A 195 -27.71 14.90 -5.84
C ARG A 195 -28.74 15.16 -4.76
#